data_AF-A0A7W8JIK3-F1
#
_entry.id   AF-A0A7W8JIK3-F1
#
_cell.length_a   1.000
_cell.length_b   1.000
_cell.length_c   1.000
_cell.angle_alpha   90.00
_cell.angle_beta   90.00
_cell.angle_gamma   90.00
#
_symmetry.space_group_name_H-M   'P 1'
#
loop_
_entity.id
_entity.type
_entity.pdbx_description
1 polymer ?
#
loop_
_entity_poly.entity_id
_entity_poly.type
_entity_poly.pdbx_seq_one_letter_code
_entity_poly.pdbx_strand_id
1 'polypeptide(L)'
;MVVFSYLIFAIVYFFVGIEPSNIYLSLFRFLVVYMFGPLVLSSMYGLAVAMLFGTKKISFFAILIIWITTGPMTTELFIHFFIKVHANDWKSLLFIGKHAIQHIYDSYIGFEVDRGNELKLFTWFLVFFGIIFMLSLRWVLTKSERNAVVKVLLVLPLFVVASAYGAVQSNTKAFTRADQTMEIDDYRKMNEDVKTDLRYDIESYAISLNEKQATVHIKFSRMETTKPTFQLYHAYPIKWIKSNRQQVEFTRNGDIVTVYLPERTSSLIFRYDIVDTSLIPYTNGRTVLLADKAWYPKKRESQMLTVYEFKIIGTNYRLTLDTFTDRFFPKEKHAFTLKVDGDVLFCNLPKRGEVYYGKAQAVTLIKGQGNQLVYKGYQITYPADWPDMGERVSTVVPQLEKAFQDVRQLAQTDVSRLPKRIVFSSFGLSSFMTDDHLIYNTNDLYAIDQYILDRNFYEEMLFLSVPPKGSLIMYHEWISLAIRWLMQKNELSAIEWVSKSYLFVAQPLSVQKQIESIYKSFQPLSLEQKQQFLRTWYEKMDETWTWEQVLQLVKESGTIGDLH
;
A
#
# COMPACT_ATOMS: atom_id res chain seq x y z
N MET A 1 -22.67 -19.60 -17.35
CA MET A 1 -22.40 -18.17 -17.11
C MET A 1 -20.93 -17.89 -16.81
N VAL A 2 -20.32 -18.49 -15.77
CA VAL A 2 -18.90 -18.21 -15.39
C VAL A 2 -17.92 -18.38 -16.55
N VAL A 3 -17.98 -19.51 -17.24
CA VAL A 3 -17.10 -19.79 -18.40
C VAL A 3 -17.30 -18.74 -19.49
N PHE A 4 -18.54 -18.33 -19.75
CA PHE A 4 -18.85 -17.32 -20.75
C PHE A 4 -18.29 -15.94 -20.36
N SER A 5 -18.53 -15.49 -19.12
CA SER A 5 -17.96 -14.23 -18.63
C SER A 5 -16.44 -14.26 -18.59
N TYR A 6 -15.85 -15.39 -18.16
CA TYR A 6 -14.41 -15.60 -18.19
C TYR A 6 -13.86 -15.47 -19.62
N LEU A 7 -14.49 -16.12 -20.61
CA LEU A 7 -14.10 -16.00 -22.00
C LEU A 7 -14.18 -14.54 -22.49
N ILE A 8 -15.24 -13.81 -22.16
CA ILE A 8 -15.34 -12.38 -22.50
C ILE A 8 -14.17 -11.60 -21.90
N PHE A 9 -13.95 -11.68 -20.59
CA PHE A 9 -12.87 -10.94 -19.94
C PHE A 9 -11.50 -11.36 -20.44
N ALA A 10 -11.26 -12.66 -20.66
CA ALA A 10 -10.00 -13.17 -21.19
C ALA A 10 -9.73 -12.65 -22.61
N ILE A 11 -10.77 -12.62 -23.47
CA ILE A 11 -10.68 -12.05 -24.82
C ILE A 11 -10.39 -10.55 -24.74
N VAL A 12 -11.08 -9.79 -23.89
CA VAL A 12 -10.81 -8.35 -23.70
C VAL A 12 -9.38 -8.12 -23.22
N TYR A 13 -8.92 -8.86 -22.21
CA TYR A 13 -7.56 -8.76 -21.67
C TYR A 13 -6.52 -9.04 -22.75
N PHE A 14 -6.75 -10.07 -23.57
CA PHE A 14 -5.89 -10.39 -24.70
C PHE A 14 -5.85 -9.24 -25.74
N PHE A 15 -6.99 -8.65 -26.09
CA PHE A 15 -7.05 -7.53 -27.03
C PHE A 15 -6.42 -6.22 -26.50
N VAL A 16 -6.47 -6.00 -25.19
CA VAL A 16 -5.85 -4.85 -24.52
C VAL A 16 -4.33 -5.05 -24.32
N GLY A 17 -3.81 -6.24 -24.65
CA GLY A 17 -2.38 -6.53 -24.61
C GLY A 17 -1.87 -7.04 -23.26
N ILE A 18 -2.76 -7.57 -22.41
CA ILE A 18 -2.34 -8.26 -21.17
C ILE A 18 -1.73 -9.61 -21.54
N GLU A 19 -0.51 -9.86 -21.05
CA GLU A 19 0.24 -11.07 -21.37
C GLU A 19 -0.37 -12.34 -20.75
N PRO A 20 -0.45 -13.47 -21.49
CA PRO A 20 -0.87 -14.76 -20.95
C PRO A 20 -0.02 -15.20 -19.75
N SER A 21 -0.59 -15.08 -18.55
CA SER A 21 0.08 -15.44 -17.30
C SER A 21 -0.90 -16.03 -16.29
N ASN A 22 -0.42 -16.28 -15.06
CA ASN A 22 -1.25 -16.73 -13.95
C ASN A 22 -2.41 -15.76 -13.61
N ILE A 23 -2.43 -14.54 -14.16
CA ILE A 23 -3.54 -13.60 -14.01
C ILE A 23 -4.87 -14.17 -14.51
N TYR A 24 -4.88 -14.94 -15.61
CA TYR A 24 -6.10 -15.51 -16.18
C TYR A 24 -6.71 -16.58 -15.27
N LEU A 25 -5.86 -17.39 -14.62
CA LEU A 25 -6.32 -18.37 -13.65
C LEU A 25 -6.85 -17.67 -12.38
N SER A 26 -6.16 -16.62 -11.93
CA SER A 26 -6.62 -15.80 -10.81
C SER A 26 -7.94 -15.07 -11.12
N LEU A 27 -8.13 -14.60 -12.35
CA LEU A 27 -9.38 -14.01 -12.85
C LEU A 27 -10.52 -15.02 -12.83
N PHE A 28 -10.29 -16.26 -13.30
CA PHE A 28 -11.31 -17.31 -13.25
C PHE A 28 -11.76 -17.57 -11.81
N ARG A 29 -10.79 -17.73 -10.88
CA ARG A 29 -11.07 -17.90 -9.45
C ARG A 29 -11.87 -16.70 -8.89
N PHE A 30 -11.47 -15.49 -9.23
CA PHE A 30 -12.17 -14.26 -8.83
C PHE A 30 -13.63 -14.24 -9.30
N LEU A 31 -13.89 -14.60 -10.57
CA LEU A 31 -15.24 -14.67 -11.13
C LEU A 31 -16.10 -15.75 -10.46
N VAL A 32 -15.52 -16.90 -10.10
CA VAL A 32 -16.22 -17.95 -9.35
C VAL A 32 -16.68 -17.41 -7.99
N VAL A 33 -15.78 -16.74 -7.26
CA VAL A 33 -16.06 -16.24 -5.91
C VAL A 33 -17.02 -15.06 -5.93
N TYR A 34 -16.74 -14.00 -6.70
CA TYR A 34 -17.48 -12.74 -6.57
C TYR A 34 -18.59 -12.51 -7.59
N MET A 35 -18.72 -13.37 -8.61
CA MET A 35 -19.81 -13.27 -9.57
C MET A 35 -20.72 -14.49 -9.52
N PHE A 36 -20.15 -15.70 -9.58
CA PHE A 36 -20.95 -16.93 -9.61
C PHE A 36 -21.53 -17.31 -8.25
N GLY A 37 -20.71 -17.29 -7.19
CA GLY A 37 -21.16 -17.59 -5.83
C GLY A 37 -22.38 -16.75 -5.41
N PRO A 38 -22.31 -15.41 -5.49
CA PRO A 38 -23.43 -14.53 -5.21
C PRO A 38 -24.66 -14.79 -6.09
N LEU A 39 -24.50 -15.15 -7.36
CA LEU A 39 -25.61 -15.52 -8.23
C LEU A 39 -26.30 -16.80 -7.74
N VAL A 40 -25.54 -17.84 -7.36
CA VAL A 40 -26.08 -19.08 -6.81
C VAL A 40 -26.84 -18.78 -5.51
N LEU A 41 -26.26 -18.00 -4.61
CA LEU A 41 -26.93 -17.57 -3.37
C LEU A 41 -28.21 -16.79 -3.65
N SER A 42 -28.18 -15.85 -4.60
CA SER A 42 -29.36 -15.07 -4.99
C SER A 42 -30.48 -15.96 -5.54
N SER A 43 -30.12 -16.99 -6.31
CA SER A 43 -31.07 -18.00 -6.81
C SER A 43 -31.68 -18.80 -5.66
N MET A 44 -30.88 -19.17 -4.66
CA MET A 44 -31.34 -19.85 -3.44
C MET A 44 -32.26 -18.95 -2.59
N TYR A 45 -32.00 -17.64 -2.53
CA TYR A 45 -32.87 -16.68 -1.84
C TYR A 45 -34.25 -16.66 -2.50
N GLY A 46 -34.29 -16.57 -3.83
CA GLY A 46 -35.53 -16.62 -4.60
C GLY A 46 -36.30 -17.92 -4.35
N LEU A 47 -35.60 -19.06 -4.33
CA LEU A 47 -36.22 -20.37 -4.06
C LEU A 47 -36.81 -20.43 -2.64
N ALA A 48 -36.05 -20.01 -1.62
CA ALA A 48 -36.50 -20.02 -0.24
C ALA A 48 -37.73 -19.10 -0.04
N VAL A 49 -37.71 -17.90 -0.62
CA VAL A 49 -38.85 -16.97 -0.59
C VAL A 49 -40.05 -17.56 -1.33
N ALA A 50 -39.86 -18.17 -2.50
CA ALA A 50 -40.94 -18.80 -3.25
C ALA A 50 -41.58 -19.97 -2.48
N MET A 51 -40.79 -20.79 -1.77
CA MET A 51 -41.30 -21.86 -0.92
C MET A 51 -42.08 -21.35 0.30
N LEU A 52 -41.69 -20.19 0.86
CA LEU A 52 -42.34 -19.60 2.03
C LEU A 52 -43.62 -18.82 1.69
N PHE A 53 -43.56 -17.97 0.66
CA PHE A 53 -44.59 -16.98 0.37
C PHE A 53 -45.30 -17.21 -0.98
N GLY A 54 -44.81 -18.12 -1.82
CA GLY A 54 -45.33 -18.36 -3.15
C GLY A 54 -45.21 -17.12 -4.05
N THR A 55 -46.23 -16.88 -4.87
CA THR A 55 -46.32 -15.75 -5.81
C THR A 55 -46.94 -14.49 -5.20
N LYS A 56 -47.09 -14.42 -3.87
CA LYS A 56 -47.68 -13.27 -3.18
C LYS A 56 -46.81 -12.02 -3.38
N LYS A 57 -47.43 -10.84 -3.41
CA LYS A 57 -46.70 -9.55 -3.54
C LYS A 57 -45.62 -9.34 -2.47
N ILE A 58 -45.81 -9.91 -1.28
CA ILE A 58 -44.83 -9.85 -0.18
C ILE A 58 -43.50 -10.53 -0.52
N SER A 59 -43.49 -11.49 -1.45
CA SER A 59 -42.26 -12.15 -1.93
C SER A 59 -41.28 -11.15 -2.53
N PHE A 60 -41.76 -10.13 -3.25
CA PHE A 60 -40.90 -9.08 -3.82
C PHE A 60 -40.22 -8.25 -2.73
N PHE A 61 -40.96 -7.87 -1.68
CA PHE A 61 -40.40 -7.15 -0.54
C PHE A 61 -39.38 -8.00 0.23
N ALA A 62 -39.66 -9.30 0.41
CA ALA A 62 -38.73 -10.21 1.07
C ALA A 62 -37.42 -10.37 0.28
N ILE A 63 -37.49 -10.52 -1.05
CA ILE A 63 -36.30 -10.59 -1.91
C ILE A 63 -35.49 -9.30 -1.81
N LEU A 64 -36.13 -8.14 -1.85
CA LEU A 64 -35.45 -6.84 -1.76
C LEU A 64 -34.71 -6.69 -0.41
N ILE A 65 -35.37 -7.03 0.70
CA ILE A 65 -34.75 -6.97 2.03
C ILE A 65 -33.54 -7.89 2.10
N ILE A 66 -33.68 -9.15 1.68
CA ILE A 66 -32.58 -10.12 1.68
C ILE A 66 -31.42 -9.61 0.83
N TRP A 67 -31.69 -9.05 -0.35
CA TRP A 67 -30.66 -8.50 -1.22
C TRP A 67 -29.94 -7.31 -0.58
N ILE A 68 -30.65 -6.40 0.10
CA ILE A 68 -30.05 -5.27 0.82
C ILE A 68 -29.20 -5.74 2.01
N THR A 69 -29.61 -6.78 2.73
CA THR A 69 -28.93 -7.27 3.95
C THR A 69 -27.79 -8.25 3.71
N THR A 70 -27.72 -8.86 2.53
CA THR A 70 -26.66 -9.82 2.15
C THR A 70 -25.74 -9.29 1.05
N GLY A 71 -26.17 -8.26 0.35
CA GLY A 71 -25.45 -7.65 -0.76
C GLY A 71 -24.43 -6.58 -0.34
N PRO A 72 -23.74 -5.97 -1.31
CA PRO A 72 -22.74 -4.94 -1.07
C PRO A 72 -23.30 -3.64 -0.45
N MET A 73 -24.62 -3.41 -0.51
CA MET A 73 -25.23 -2.25 0.15
C MET A 73 -25.18 -2.34 1.67
N THR A 74 -25.08 -3.55 2.26
CA THR A 74 -25.06 -3.69 3.73
C THR A 74 -23.85 -2.99 4.35
N THR A 75 -22.68 -3.06 3.71
CA THR A 75 -21.47 -2.39 4.19
C THR A 75 -21.54 -0.88 4.08
N GLU A 76 -22.23 -0.34 3.08
CA GLU A 76 -22.41 1.10 2.92
C GLU A 76 -23.48 1.65 3.88
N LEU A 77 -24.63 0.96 4.01
CA LEU A 77 -25.72 1.38 4.91
C LEU A 77 -25.34 1.25 6.39
N PHE A 78 -24.54 0.24 6.74
CA PHE A 78 -24.10 -0.01 8.12
C PHE A 78 -22.60 0.20 8.29
N ILE A 79 -22.03 1.21 7.61
CA ILE A 79 -20.58 1.45 7.59
C ILE A 79 -19.96 1.59 8.99
N HIS A 80 -20.64 2.25 9.94
CA HIS A 80 -20.17 2.38 11.32
C HIS A 80 -20.04 1.05 12.07
N PHE A 81 -20.81 0.03 11.68
CA PHE A 81 -20.68 -1.33 12.20
C PHE A 81 -19.50 -2.04 11.54
N PHE A 82 -19.45 -2.06 10.20
CA PHE A 82 -18.43 -2.81 9.45
C PHE A 82 -17.02 -2.24 9.57
N ILE A 83 -16.86 -0.93 9.81
CA ILE A 83 -15.54 -0.33 10.13
C ILE A 83 -14.91 -0.95 11.38
N LYS A 84 -15.70 -1.59 12.26
CA LYS A 84 -15.21 -2.23 13.50
C LYS A 84 -15.14 -3.76 13.42
N VAL A 85 -15.47 -4.36 12.28
CA VAL A 85 -15.51 -5.81 12.12
C VAL A 85 -14.15 -6.29 11.61
N HIS A 86 -13.52 -7.20 12.36
CA HIS A 86 -12.21 -7.77 12.00
C HIS A 86 -12.34 -9.00 11.11
N ALA A 87 -11.27 -9.32 10.37
CA ALA A 87 -11.23 -10.48 9.48
C ALA A 87 -11.54 -11.80 10.21
N ASN A 88 -11.04 -11.92 11.43
CA ASN A 88 -11.23 -13.06 12.32
C ASN A 88 -12.41 -12.89 13.31
N ASP A 89 -13.25 -11.86 13.15
CA ASP A 89 -14.52 -11.76 13.88
C ASP A 89 -15.59 -12.58 13.13
N TRP A 90 -16.44 -13.30 13.86
CA TRP A 90 -17.58 -14.00 13.29
C TRP A 90 -18.54 -13.05 12.57
N LYS A 91 -18.58 -11.77 12.97
CA LYS A 91 -19.37 -10.73 12.30
C LYS A 91 -18.94 -10.52 10.85
N SER A 92 -17.70 -10.88 10.48
CA SER A 92 -17.22 -10.82 9.10
C SER A 92 -17.95 -11.78 8.16
N LEU A 93 -18.69 -12.76 8.71
CA LEU A 93 -19.56 -13.67 7.95
C LEU A 93 -20.81 -12.96 7.43
N LEU A 94 -21.22 -11.84 8.03
CA LEU A 94 -22.43 -11.11 7.61
C LEU A 94 -22.26 -10.41 6.25
N PHE A 95 -21.03 -10.34 5.74
CA PHE A 95 -20.71 -9.76 4.46
C PHE A 95 -20.15 -10.81 3.50
N ILE A 96 -20.76 -10.91 2.31
CA ILE A 96 -20.43 -11.89 1.26
C ILE A 96 -19.82 -11.20 0.02
N GLY A 97 -19.67 -9.87 0.07
CA GLY A 97 -19.11 -9.07 -1.02
C GLY A 97 -17.58 -9.01 -1.02
N LYS A 98 -17.05 -8.24 -1.97
CA LYS A 98 -15.62 -7.89 -2.03
C LYS A 98 -15.27 -6.86 -0.96
N HIS A 99 -14.10 -6.99 -0.34
CA HIS A 99 -13.65 -6.11 0.75
C HIS A 99 -13.42 -4.67 0.29
N ALA A 100 -12.92 -4.48 -0.93
CA ALA A 100 -12.84 -3.18 -1.60
C ALA A 100 -13.61 -3.19 -2.93
N ILE A 101 -14.57 -2.27 -3.10
CA ILE A 101 -15.28 -2.14 -4.38
C ILE A 101 -14.43 -1.40 -5.43
N GLN A 102 -13.54 -0.53 -4.99
CA GLN A 102 -12.82 0.43 -5.83
C GLN A 102 -11.55 -0.15 -6.49
N HIS A 103 -10.94 -1.17 -5.91
CA HIS A 103 -9.72 -1.81 -6.41
C HIS A 103 -9.91 -3.31 -6.46
N ILE A 104 -9.83 -3.89 -7.66
CA ILE A 104 -10.12 -5.31 -7.90
C ILE A 104 -8.83 -6.14 -7.96
N TYR A 105 -7.72 -5.49 -8.30
CA TYR A 105 -6.40 -6.11 -8.44
C TYR A 105 -5.37 -5.30 -7.66
N ASP A 106 -4.70 -5.95 -6.72
CA ASP A 106 -3.58 -5.36 -5.99
C ASP A 106 -2.28 -5.63 -6.76
N SER A 107 -1.53 -4.58 -7.11
CA SER A 107 -0.28 -4.71 -7.88
C SER A 107 0.65 -5.76 -7.25
N TYR A 108 1.08 -6.73 -8.06
CA TYR A 108 1.93 -7.88 -7.70
C TYR A 108 1.32 -8.96 -6.80
N ILE A 109 0.29 -8.62 -6.01
CA ILE A 109 -0.40 -9.59 -5.15
C ILE A 109 -1.47 -10.34 -5.94
N GLY A 110 -2.23 -9.64 -6.79
CA GLY A 110 -3.26 -10.21 -7.65
C GLY A 110 -4.68 -9.82 -7.24
N PHE A 111 -5.66 -10.54 -7.77
CA PHE A 111 -7.05 -10.42 -7.34
C PHE A 111 -7.20 -10.78 -5.86
N GLU A 112 -7.97 -9.97 -5.12
CA GLU A 112 -8.23 -10.16 -3.70
C GLU A 112 -9.17 -11.37 -3.48
N VAL A 113 -8.61 -12.58 -3.53
CA VAL A 113 -9.32 -13.83 -3.27
C VAL A 113 -8.53 -14.66 -2.25
N ASP A 114 -9.00 -14.63 -1.01
CA ASP A 114 -8.50 -15.50 0.05
C ASP A 114 -9.39 -16.73 0.28
N ARG A 115 -8.84 -17.72 0.99
CA ARG A 115 -9.55 -18.96 1.31
C ARG A 115 -10.68 -18.76 2.31
N GLY A 116 -10.58 -17.73 3.15
CA GLY A 116 -11.64 -17.32 4.07
C GLY A 116 -12.90 -16.97 3.30
N ASN A 117 -12.82 -16.11 2.30
CA ASN A 117 -13.95 -15.70 1.46
C ASN A 117 -14.61 -16.87 0.72
N GLU A 118 -13.82 -17.81 0.20
CA GLU A 118 -14.35 -19.05 -0.39
C GLU A 118 -15.16 -19.86 0.63
N LEU A 119 -14.64 -20.00 1.85
CA LEU A 119 -15.34 -20.69 2.93
C LEU A 119 -16.54 -19.91 3.45
N LYS A 120 -16.55 -18.57 3.41
CA LYS A 120 -17.73 -17.76 3.74
C LYS A 120 -18.87 -18.03 2.76
N LEU A 121 -18.58 -18.01 1.46
CA LEU A 121 -19.55 -18.36 0.42
C LEU A 121 -20.09 -19.77 0.61
N PHE A 122 -19.20 -20.73 0.89
CA PHE A 122 -19.60 -22.11 1.16
C PHE A 122 -20.44 -22.25 2.42
N THR A 123 -20.13 -21.51 3.48
CA THR A 123 -20.90 -21.48 4.73
C THR A 123 -22.34 -21.03 4.46
N TRP A 124 -22.50 -19.92 3.74
CA TRP A 124 -23.83 -19.43 3.38
C TRP A 124 -24.57 -20.37 2.45
N PHE A 125 -23.88 -20.97 1.47
CA PHE A 125 -24.46 -22.02 0.64
C PHE A 125 -25.05 -23.14 1.49
N LEU A 126 -24.30 -23.65 2.48
CA LEU A 126 -24.80 -24.70 3.39
C LEU A 126 -25.99 -24.22 4.24
N VAL A 127 -25.98 -22.98 4.74
CA VAL A 127 -27.10 -22.40 5.51
C VAL A 127 -28.37 -22.38 4.66
N PHE A 128 -28.31 -21.82 3.45
CA PHE A 128 -29.48 -21.73 2.57
C PHE A 128 -29.92 -23.11 2.07
N PHE A 129 -28.98 -24.03 1.84
CA PHE A 129 -29.28 -25.41 1.51
C PHE A 129 -30.08 -26.08 2.62
N GLY A 130 -29.71 -25.85 3.89
CA GLY A 130 -30.45 -26.32 5.06
C GLY A 130 -31.85 -25.74 5.17
N ILE A 131 -32.00 -24.43 4.93
CA ILE A 131 -33.31 -23.77 4.91
C ILE A 131 -34.20 -24.39 3.83
N ILE A 132 -33.70 -24.58 2.62
CA ILE A 132 -34.45 -25.19 1.50
C ILE A 132 -34.87 -26.62 1.84
N PHE A 133 -33.97 -27.45 2.38
CA PHE A 133 -34.29 -28.82 2.79
C PHE A 133 -35.33 -28.86 3.93
N MET A 134 -35.26 -27.91 4.86
CA MET A 134 -36.24 -27.80 5.93
C MET A 134 -37.63 -27.41 5.38
N LEU A 135 -37.68 -26.49 4.42
CA LEU A 135 -38.93 -26.08 3.77
C LEU A 135 -39.51 -27.19 2.90
N SER A 136 -38.66 -27.96 2.20
CA SER A 136 -39.08 -29.05 1.32
C SER A 136 -39.73 -30.20 2.07
N LEU A 137 -39.48 -30.38 3.37
CA LEU A 137 -40.13 -31.41 4.21
C LEU A 137 -41.65 -31.39 4.12
N ARG A 138 -42.26 -30.23 3.84
CA ARG A 138 -43.71 -30.09 3.68
C ARG A 138 -44.24 -30.78 2.41
N TRP A 139 -43.37 -31.04 1.44
CA TRP A 139 -43.72 -31.56 0.10
C TRP A 139 -43.16 -32.95 -0.17
N VAL A 140 -42.47 -33.56 0.80
CA VAL A 140 -41.94 -34.93 0.67
C VAL A 140 -43.07 -35.95 0.84
N LEU A 141 -43.26 -36.82 -0.16
CA LEU A 141 -44.36 -37.79 -0.21
C LEU A 141 -44.03 -39.11 0.48
N THR A 142 -42.75 -39.54 0.52
CA THR A 142 -42.36 -40.84 1.09
C THR A 142 -41.63 -40.74 2.43
N LYS A 143 -41.82 -41.74 3.31
CA LYS A 143 -41.11 -41.82 4.61
C LYS A 143 -39.59 -41.98 4.43
N SER A 144 -39.15 -42.65 3.37
CA SER A 144 -37.72 -42.87 3.09
C SER A 144 -37.01 -41.55 2.75
N GLU A 145 -37.57 -40.76 1.83
CA GLU A 145 -37.05 -39.43 1.47
C GLU A 145 -37.07 -38.49 2.67
N ARG A 146 -38.14 -38.52 3.48
CA ARG A 146 -38.25 -37.68 4.68
C ARG A 146 -37.15 -38.03 5.69
N ASN A 147 -36.89 -39.32 5.91
CA ASN A 147 -35.80 -39.75 6.80
C ASN A 147 -34.42 -39.37 6.26
N ALA A 148 -34.21 -39.42 4.94
CA ALA A 148 -32.97 -38.97 4.33
C ALA A 148 -32.75 -37.46 4.52
N VAL A 149 -33.77 -36.65 4.25
CA VAL A 149 -33.74 -35.18 4.48
C VAL A 149 -33.45 -34.86 5.95
N VAL A 150 -34.11 -35.56 6.90
CA VAL A 150 -33.86 -35.36 8.33
C VAL A 150 -32.42 -35.73 8.71
N LYS A 151 -31.87 -36.84 8.20
CA LYS A 151 -30.47 -37.22 8.45
C LYS A 151 -29.50 -36.15 7.93
N VAL A 152 -29.73 -35.62 6.73
CA VAL A 152 -28.93 -34.52 6.17
C VAL A 152 -29.02 -33.29 7.06
N LEU A 153 -30.22 -32.89 7.48
CA LEU A 153 -30.44 -31.74 8.37
C LEU A 153 -29.81 -31.89 9.76
N LEU A 154 -29.61 -33.13 10.25
CA LEU A 154 -28.92 -33.38 11.52
C LEU A 154 -27.40 -33.17 11.43
N VAL A 155 -26.79 -33.53 10.30
CA VAL A 155 -25.33 -33.41 10.12
C VAL A 155 -24.94 -32.02 9.59
N LEU A 156 -25.82 -31.37 8.81
CA LEU A 156 -25.54 -30.09 8.17
C LEU A 156 -25.06 -28.97 9.12
N PRO A 157 -25.60 -28.78 10.34
CA PRO A 157 -25.13 -27.76 11.27
C PRO A 157 -23.65 -27.92 11.63
N LEU A 158 -23.13 -29.15 11.72
CA LEU A 158 -21.72 -29.40 11.99
C LEU A 158 -20.84 -28.89 10.84
N PHE A 159 -21.26 -29.11 9.59
CA PHE A 159 -20.56 -28.59 8.42
C PHE A 159 -20.63 -27.07 8.31
N VAL A 160 -21.78 -26.46 8.66
CA VAL A 160 -21.92 -25.00 8.73
C VAL A 160 -20.96 -24.42 9.77
N VAL A 161 -20.92 -24.98 10.98
CA VAL A 161 -20.01 -24.48 12.03
C VAL A 161 -18.55 -24.69 11.66
N ALA A 162 -18.19 -25.85 11.10
CA ALA A 162 -16.82 -26.14 10.68
C ALA A 162 -16.36 -25.21 9.54
N SER A 163 -17.22 -24.96 8.54
CA SER A 163 -16.92 -24.04 7.44
C SER A 163 -16.87 -22.58 7.91
N ALA A 164 -17.78 -22.15 8.78
CA ALA A 164 -17.79 -20.82 9.37
C ALA A 164 -16.52 -20.57 10.21
N TYR A 165 -16.15 -21.52 11.06
CA TYR A 165 -14.93 -21.44 11.85
C TYR A 165 -13.69 -21.41 10.95
N GLY A 166 -13.63 -22.29 9.93
CA GLY A 166 -12.56 -22.30 8.94
C GLY A 166 -12.47 -20.98 8.17
N ALA A 167 -13.60 -20.39 7.80
CA ALA A 167 -13.67 -19.09 7.14
C ALA A 167 -13.04 -18.02 8.03
N VAL A 168 -13.48 -17.90 9.29
CA VAL A 168 -12.98 -16.91 10.25
C VAL A 168 -11.47 -17.08 10.52
N GLN A 169 -10.97 -18.31 10.61
CA GLN A 169 -9.54 -18.58 10.85
C GLN A 169 -8.64 -18.33 9.64
N SER A 170 -9.18 -18.49 8.43
CA SER A 170 -8.41 -18.33 7.18
C SER A 170 -8.63 -17.00 6.49
N ASN A 171 -9.59 -16.20 6.96
CA ASN A 171 -9.86 -14.87 6.45
C ASN A 171 -8.80 -13.90 6.96
N THR A 172 -8.07 -13.29 6.02
CA THR A 172 -7.00 -12.34 6.35
C THR A 172 -7.46 -10.89 6.31
N LYS A 173 -8.60 -10.60 5.67
CA LYS A 173 -9.15 -9.25 5.51
C LYS A 173 -10.66 -9.23 5.81
N ALA A 174 -11.18 -8.18 6.45
CA ALA A 174 -12.63 -8.06 6.70
C ALA A 174 -13.32 -7.03 5.80
N PHE A 175 -12.76 -5.83 5.77
CA PHE A 175 -13.22 -4.70 4.98
C PHE A 175 -12.03 -3.74 4.88
N THR A 176 -11.53 -3.48 3.68
CA THR A 176 -10.21 -2.86 3.49
C THR A 176 -10.08 -1.49 4.17
N ARG A 177 -11.18 -0.73 4.27
CA ARG A 177 -11.20 0.54 5.02
C ARG A 177 -11.10 0.36 6.54
N ALA A 178 -11.69 -0.68 7.10
CA ALA A 178 -11.63 -0.97 8.53
C ALA A 178 -10.18 -1.24 8.96
N ASP A 179 -9.52 -2.15 8.22
CA ASP A 179 -8.15 -2.57 8.50
C ASP A 179 -7.15 -1.40 8.28
N GLN A 180 -7.35 -0.57 7.25
CA GLN A 180 -6.56 0.65 7.03
C GLN A 180 -6.78 1.73 8.10
N THR A 181 -8.04 1.98 8.48
CA THR A 181 -8.36 3.01 9.49
C THR A 181 -7.79 2.62 10.85
N MET A 182 -7.90 1.35 11.22
CA MET A 182 -7.34 0.83 12.46
C MET A 182 -5.83 0.98 12.50
N GLU A 183 -5.14 0.63 11.41
CA GLU A 183 -3.69 0.78 11.31
C GLU A 183 -3.27 2.24 11.58
N ILE A 184 -3.94 3.20 10.93
CA ILE A 184 -3.69 4.63 11.12
C ILE A 184 -4.00 5.05 12.56
N ASP A 185 -5.11 4.56 13.14
CA ASP A 185 -5.50 4.83 14.53
C ASP A 185 -4.52 4.25 15.55
N ASP A 186 -3.88 3.13 15.25
CA ASP A 186 -2.86 2.54 16.10
C ASP A 186 -1.59 3.39 16.05
N TYR A 187 -1.15 3.82 14.86
CA TYR A 187 -0.05 4.79 14.74
C TYR A 187 -0.33 6.11 15.45
N ARG A 188 -1.56 6.62 15.43
CA ARG A 188 -1.97 7.82 16.19
C ARG A 188 -1.80 7.66 17.71
N LYS A 189 -1.94 6.44 18.23
CA LYS A 189 -1.84 6.13 19.67
C LYS A 189 -0.43 5.74 20.09
N MET A 190 0.45 5.41 19.12
CA MET A 190 1.83 5.05 19.44
C MET A 190 2.56 6.28 19.99
N ASN A 191 3.39 6.03 21.01
CA ASN A 191 4.20 7.10 21.58
C ASN A 191 5.30 7.47 20.58
N GLU A 192 5.40 8.73 20.20
CA GLU A 192 6.48 9.24 19.34
C GLU A 192 7.80 9.40 20.13
N ASP A 193 7.72 9.61 21.45
CA ASP A 193 8.88 9.84 22.34
C ASP A 193 9.49 8.54 22.92
N VAL A 194 9.63 7.50 22.10
CA VAL A 194 10.29 6.25 22.55
C VAL A 194 11.79 6.50 22.68
N LYS A 195 12.35 6.31 23.88
CA LYS A 195 13.80 6.34 24.10
C LYS A 195 14.49 5.23 23.30
N THR A 196 15.24 5.60 22.27
CA THR A 196 16.02 4.69 21.44
C THR A 196 17.51 4.74 21.77
N ASP A 197 18.22 3.65 21.49
CA ASP A 197 19.68 3.56 21.65
C ASP A 197 20.28 2.93 20.39
N LEU A 198 20.77 3.80 19.52
CA LEU A 198 21.34 3.46 18.21
C LEU A 198 22.88 3.49 18.22
N ARG A 199 23.54 3.39 19.37
CA ARG A 199 25.00 3.40 19.50
C ARG A 199 25.61 2.04 19.11
N TYR A 200 25.36 1.63 17.87
CA TYR A 200 25.86 0.43 17.24
C TYR A 200 25.90 0.62 15.73
N ASP A 201 26.78 -0.09 15.03
CA ASP A 201 26.91 -0.01 13.58
C ASP A 201 26.74 -1.39 12.96
N ILE A 202 25.92 -1.46 11.91
CA ILE A 202 25.61 -2.72 11.24
C ILE A 202 26.59 -2.95 10.10
N GLU A 203 27.27 -4.08 10.16
CA GLU A 203 28.18 -4.54 9.11
C GLU A 203 27.38 -5.21 7.98
N SER A 204 26.53 -6.18 8.34
CA SER A 204 25.81 -6.99 7.37
C SER A 204 24.53 -7.63 7.91
N TYR A 205 23.66 -7.98 6.97
CA TYR A 205 22.46 -8.77 7.21
C TYR A 205 22.51 -10.08 6.41
N ALA A 206 22.14 -11.19 7.04
CA ALA A 206 21.78 -12.42 6.36
C ALA A 206 20.32 -12.76 6.68
N ILE A 207 19.46 -12.69 5.67
CA ILE A 207 18.01 -12.85 5.78
C ILE A 207 17.63 -14.15 5.09
N SER A 208 16.89 -15.00 5.80
CA SER A 208 16.24 -16.18 5.23
C SER A 208 14.74 -16.02 5.36
N LEU A 209 14.04 -16.04 4.24
CA LEU A 209 12.58 -16.06 4.16
C LEU A 209 12.15 -17.44 3.68
N ASN A 210 11.31 -18.11 4.47
CA ASN A 210 10.67 -19.36 4.12
C ASN A 210 9.17 -19.23 4.36
N GLU A 211 8.40 -19.14 3.28
CA GLU A 211 6.99 -18.77 3.31
C GLU A 211 6.79 -17.43 4.06
N LYS A 212 6.13 -17.47 5.21
CA LYS A 212 5.90 -16.32 6.10
C LYS A 212 6.96 -16.17 7.19
N GLN A 213 7.84 -17.14 7.40
CA GLN A 213 8.82 -17.09 8.49
C GLN A 213 10.09 -16.38 8.03
N ALA A 214 10.45 -15.30 8.72
CA ALA A 214 11.69 -14.57 8.50
C ALA A 214 12.69 -14.84 9.62
N THR A 215 13.92 -15.15 9.24
CA THR A 215 15.07 -15.22 10.16
C THR A 215 16.14 -14.24 9.69
N VAL A 216 16.47 -13.27 10.52
CA VAL A 216 17.43 -12.20 10.19
C VAL A 216 18.61 -12.27 11.13
N HIS A 217 19.79 -12.53 10.59
CA HIS A 217 21.06 -12.48 11.28
C HIS A 217 21.73 -11.14 11.01
N ILE A 218 21.95 -10.36 12.05
CA ILE A 218 22.57 -9.04 12.00
C ILE A 218 23.98 -9.19 12.58
N LYS A 219 24.99 -8.74 11.84
CA LYS A 219 26.36 -8.60 12.34
C LYS A 219 26.68 -7.14 12.56
N PHE A 220 27.34 -6.85 13.68
CA PHE A 220 27.74 -5.49 14.05
C PHE A 220 29.23 -5.31 13.86
N SER A 221 29.63 -4.20 13.25
CA SER A 221 31.02 -3.75 13.24
C SER A 221 31.39 -3.07 14.56
N ARG A 222 30.40 -2.48 15.25
CA ARG A 222 30.55 -1.80 16.55
C ARG A 222 29.27 -1.94 17.37
N MET A 223 29.39 -2.17 18.68
CA MET A 223 28.27 -2.24 19.62
C MET A 223 28.67 -1.59 20.95
N GLU A 224 28.12 -0.41 21.25
CA GLU A 224 28.48 0.36 22.46
C GLU A 224 27.39 0.36 23.54
N THR A 225 26.25 -0.24 23.23
CA THR A 225 25.12 -0.37 24.14
C THR A 225 24.83 -1.83 24.47
N THR A 226 24.22 -2.06 25.64
CA THR A 226 23.62 -3.34 26.01
C THR A 226 22.10 -3.34 25.82
N LYS A 227 21.52 -2.23 25.33
CA LYS A 227 20.08 -2.08 25.08
C LYS A 227 19.78 -1.55 23.68
N PRO A 228 20.32 -2.16 22.61
CA PRO A 228 20.10 -1.65 21.25
C PRO A 228 18.62 -1.68 20.85
N THR A 229 18.20 -0.66 20.12
CA THR A 229 16.83 -0.57 19.58
C THR A 229 16.80 -0.76 18.06
N PHE A 230 15.77 -1.43 17.55
CA PHE A 230 15.55 -1.70 16.14
C PHE A 230 14.12 -1.34 15.75
N GLN A 231 13.91 -0.83 14.53
CA GLN A 231 12.59 -0.66 13.94
C GLN A 231 12.21 -1.93 13.17
N LEU A 232 11.11 -2.57 13.56
CA LEU A 232 10.51 -3.75 12.94
C LEU A 232 8.98 -3.64 13.06
N TYR A 233 8.29 -3.77 11.94
CA TYR A 233 6.85 -3.50 11.83
C TYR A 233 6.01 -4.18 12.91
N HIS A 234 5.22 -3.39 13.64
CA HIS A 234 4.53 -3.74 14.89
C HIS A 234 3.62 -4.98 14.77
N ALA A 235 3.02 -5.19 13.60
CA ALA A 235 2.14 -6.32 13.33
C ALA A 235 2.89 -7.67 13.25
N TYR A 236 4.22 -7.68 13.11
CA TYR A 236 5.00 -8.92 12.97
C TYR A 236 5.29 -9.55 14.33
N PRO A 237 4.74 -10.74 14.65
CA PRO A 237 5.00 -11.40 15.92
C PRO A 237 6.43 -11.94 15.97
N ILE A 238 7.24 -11.35 16.86
CA ILE A 238 8.59 -11.82 17.15
C ILE A 238 8.49 -13.10 18.00
N LYS A 239 9.05 -14.20 17.50
CA LYS A 239 9.09 -15.48 18.23
C LYS A 239 10.18 -15.49 19.28
N TRP A 240 11.37 -15.01 18.90
CA TRP A 240 12.52 -14.88 19.79
C TRP A 240 13.59 -14.01 19.14
N ILE A 241 14.48 -13.49 19.99
CA ILE A 241 15.74 -12.84 19.61
C ILE A 241 16.86 -13.61 20.30
N LYS A 242 17.96 -13.88 19.59
CA LYS A 242 19.14 -14.56 20.15
C LYS A 242 20.40 -13.71 20.04
N SER A 243 21.19 -13.73 21.09
CA SER A 243 22.59 -13.27 21.15
C SER A 243 23.47 -14.44 21.54
N ASN A 244 24.58 -14.68 20.85
CA ASN A 244 25.52 -15.79 21.17
C ASN A 244 24.83 -17.15 21.39
N ARG A 245 23.79 -17.45 20.59
CA ARG A 245 22.92 -18.65 20.66
C ARG A 245 21.96 -18.73 21.86
N GLN A 246 22.01 -17.79 22.79
CA GLN A 246 21.07 -17.69 23.91
C GLN A 246 19.93 -16.73 23.58
N GLN A 247 18.73 -17.07 24.04
CA GLN A 247 17.57 -16.19 23.88
C GLN A 247 17.70 -15.00 24.84
N VAL A 248 17.42 -13.80 24.33
CA VAL A 248 17.48 -12.56 25.10
C VAL A 248 16.08 -11.97 25.25
N GLU A 249 15.88 -11.20 26.33
CA GLU A 249 14.64 -10.49 26.56
C GLU A 249 14.53 -9.26 25.65
N PHE A 250 13.30 -8.86 25.35
CA PHE A 250 13.03 -7.64 24.59
C PHE A 250 11.69 -7.03 25.00
N THR A 251 11.57 -5.73 24.80
CA THR A 251 10.30 -4.99 24.89
C THR A 251 9.99 -4.37 23.54
N ARG A 252 8.71 -4.04 23.33
CA ARG A 252 8.23 -3.45 22.09
C ARG A 252 7.31 -2.27 22.37
N ASN A 253 7.51 -1.18 21.63
CA ASN A 253 6.61 -0.03 21.58
C ASN A 253 6.37 0.36 20.12
N GLY A 254 5.22 -0.05 19.59
CA GLY A 254 4.94 0.04 18.15
C GLY A 254 5.95 -0.75 17.33
N ASP A 255 6.58 -0.08 16.38
CA ASP A 255 7.64 -0.63 15.53
C ASP A 255 9.00 -0.70 16.23
N ILE A 256 9.17 -0.03 17.38
CA ILE A 256 10.46 0.00 18.09
C ILE A 256 10.59 -1.22 19.02
N VAL A 257 11.64 -2.01 18.79
CA VAL A 257 12.01 -3.20 19.57
C VAL A 257 13.30 -2.91 20.34
N THR A 258 13.24 -2.95 21.65
CA THR A 258 14.41 -2.78 22.54
C THR A 258 14.87 -4.14 23.03
N VAL A 259 16.12 -4.51 22.74
CA VAL A 259 16.69 -5.81 23.12
C VAL A 259 17.56 -5.65 24.36
N TYR A 260 17.39 -6.49 25.38
CA TYR A 260 18.18 -6.43 26.61
C TYR A 260 19.29 -7.49 26.57
N LEU A 261 20.52 -7.02 26.36
CA LEU A 261 21.70 -7.87 26.28
C LEU A 261 22.40 -7.95 27.64
N PRO A 262 22.80 -9.16 28.10
CA PRO A 262 23.62 -9.29 29.30
C PRO A 262 25.01 -8.66 29.11
N GLU A 263 25.54 -8.75 27.90
CA GLU A 263 26.82 -8.19 27.48
C GLU A 263 26.76 -7.71 26.02
N ARG A 264 27.69 -6.85 25.63
CA ARG A 264 27.81 -6.39 24.23
C ARG A 264 28.09 -7.59 23.32
N THR A 265 27.46 -7.60 22.15
CA THR A 265 27.54 -8.71 21.20
C THR A 265 27.96 -8.23 19.81
N SER A 266 28.58 -9.12 19.05
CA SER A 266 28.90 -8.90 17.63
C SER A 266 27.78 -9.33 16.69
N SER A 267 26.75 -10.03 17.19
CA SER A 267 25.63 -10.46 16.34
C SER A 267 24.32 -10.69 17.09
N LEU A 268 23.22 -10.48 16.38
CA LEU A 268 21.87 -10.81 16.83
C LEU A 268 21.12 -11.60 15.76
N ILE A 269 20.20 -12.45 16.21
CA ILE A 269 19.32 -13.22 15.31
C ILE A 269 17.88 -12.96 15.72
N PHE A 270 17.09 -12.42 14.80
CA PHE A 270 15.65 -12.22 14.96
C PHE A 270 14.91 -13.34 14.22
N ARG A 271 13.89 -13.91 14.86
CA ARG A 271 12.92 -14.79 14.18
C ARG A 271 11.50 -14.29 14.41
N TYR A 272 10.76 -14.05 13.34
CA TYR A 272 9.40 -13.51 13.35
C TYR A 272 8.59 -14.03 12.16
N ASP A 273 7.27 -13.86 12.22
CA ASP A 273 6.39 -14.16 11.08
C ASP A 273 5.97 -12.86 10.38
N ILE A 274 5.97 -12.87 9.05
CA ILE A 274 5.33 -11.86 8.20
C ILE A 274 3.83 -12.16 8.19
N VAL A 275 3.02 -11.11 8.39
CA VAL A 275 1.56 -11.17 8.45
C VAL A 275 0.98 -10.33 7.32
N ASP A 276 -0.15 -10.76 6.77
CA ASP A 276 -0.95 -9.99 5.80
C ASP A 276 -1.56 -8.78 6.50
N THR A 277 -1.15 -7.57 6.12
CA THR A 277 -1.70 -6.32 6.65
C THR A 277 -2.05 -5.35 5.52
N SER A 278 -2.77 -4.28 5.86
CA SER A 278 -3.09 -3.21 4.92
C SER A 278 -1.85 -2.51 4.36
N LEU A 279 -0.76 -2.43 5.14
CA LEU A 279 0.51 -1.84 4.72
C LEU A 279 1.45 -2.86 4.08
N ILE A 280 1.45 -4.14 4.49
CA ILE A 280 2.30 -5.17 3.90
C ILE A 280 1.45 -6.37 3.50
N PRO A 281 1.01 -6.45 2.25
CA PRO A 281 0.14 -7.53 1.82
C PRO A 281 0.90 -8.86 1.72
N TYR A 282 0.25 -9.92 2.16
CA TYR A 282 0.70 -11.30 2.03
C TYR A 282 -0.48 -12.21 1.66
N THR A 283 -0.50 -12.75 0.45
CA THR A 283 -1.60 -13.63 0.03
C THR A 283 -1.10 -14.79 -0.82
N ASN A 284 -1.40 -16.03 -0.41
CA ASN A 284 -1.05 -17.25 -1.14
C ASN A 284 0.45 -17.34 -1.52
N GLY A 285 1.35 -16.96 -0.59
CA GLY A 285 2.79 -16.97 -0.80
C GLY A 285 3.33 -15.79 -1.62
N ARG A 286 2.46 -14.86 -2.04
CA ARG A 286 2.85 -13.59 -2.67
C ARG A 286 2.99 -12.51 -1.62
N THR A 287 4.01 -11.67 -1.76
CA THR A 287 4.28 -10.58 -0.82
C THR A 287 5.09 -9.47 -1.48
N VAL A 288 4.86 -8.26 -1.02
CA VAL A 288 5.57 -7.06 -1.45
C VAL A 288 6.24 -6.42 -0.23
N LEU A 289 7.53 -6.68 -0.07
CA LEU A 289 8.36 -6.20 1.03
C LEU A 289 9.20 -5.03 0.53
N LEU A 290 8.65 -3.82 0.66
CA LEU A 290 9.28 -2.59 0.17
C LEU A 290 10.36 -2.07 1.13
N ALA A 291 11.43 -1.50 0.57
CA ALA A 291 12.55 -0.98 1.35
C ALA A 291 12.17 0.12 2.34
N ASP A 292 11.12 0.91 2.09
CA ASP A 292 10.64 1.97 2.99
C ASP A 292 9.84 1.44 4.19
N LYS A 293 9.44 0.16 4.16
CA LYS A 293 8.72 -0.50 5.26
C LYS A 293 9.68 -1.23 6.18
N ALA A 294 9.32 -1.33 7.46
CA ALA A 294 10.14 -2.00 8.47
C ALA A 294 9.99 -3.53 8.44
N TRP A 295 10.12 -4.17 7.27
CA TRP A 295 9.89 -5.61 7.12
C TRP A 295 11.04 -6.49 7.65
N TYR A 296 12.19 -5.88 7.95
CA TYR A 296 13.31 -6.44 8.70
C TYR A 296 13.78 -5.46 9.78
N PRO A 297 14.52 -5.91 10.81
CA PRO A 297 14.98 -5.02 11.87
C PRO A 297 15.99 -4.00 11.34
N LYS A 298 15.60 -2.72 11.30
CA LYS A 298 16.43 -1.61 10.83
C LYS A 298 16.97 -0.78 12.00
N LYS A 299 18.12 -0.14 11.80
CA LYS A 299 18.66 0.90 12.70
C LYS A 299 17.92 2.22 12.45
N ARG A 300 16.81 2.45 13.16
CA ARG A 300 16.00 3.67 13.11
C ARG A 300 15.48 4.04 14.51
N GLU A 301 15.29 5.33 14.73
CA GLU A 301 14.80 5.86 16.01
C GLU A 301 13.28 6.04 16.07
N SER A 302 12.65 6.22 14.91
CA SER A 302 11.22 6.54 14.80
C SER A 302 10.38 5.30 14.45
N GLN A 303 9.06 5.43 14.64
CA GLN A 303 8.09 4.51 14.04
C GLN A 303 8.21 4.51 12.51
N MET A 304 7.69 3.50 11.81
CA MET A 304 7.82 3.43 10.35
C MET A 304 6.86 4.39 9.63
N LEU A 305 5.76 4.77 10.28
CA LEU A 305 4.74 5.68 9.77
C LEU A 305 4.50 6.81 10.79
N THR A 306 4.44 8.04 10.30
CA THR A 306 4.07 9.23 11.07
C THR A 306 2.74 9.77 10.55
N VAL A 307 1.83 10.13 11.46
CA VAL A 307 0.49 10.64 11.14
C VAL A 307 0.37 12.08 11.65
N TYR A 308 0.34 13.04 10.73
CA TYR A 308 0.11 14.46 11.04
C TYR A 308 -1.38 14.80 10.99
N GLU A 309 -1.86 15.54 11.99
CA GLU A 309 -3.22 16.07 12.01
C GLU A 309 -3.24 17.59 12.04
N PHE A 310 -4.00 18.18 11.11
CA PHE A 310 -4.19 19.63 11.01
C PHE A 310 -5.68 19.97 11.11
N LYS A 311 -6.04 20.88 12.01
CA LYS A 311 -7.41 21.38 12.08
C LYS A 311 -7.62 22.47 11.03
N ILE A 312 -8.62 22.32 10.16
CA ILE A 312 -8.98 23.36 9.21
C ILE A 312 -9.66 24.50 9.96
N ILE A 313 -9.09 25.69 9.86
CA ILE A 313 -9.56 26.87 10.59
C ILE A 313 -10.99 27.21 10.20
N GLY A 314 -11.82 27.53 11.19
CA GLY A 314 -13.24 27.85 10.98
C GLY A 314 -14.14 26.64 10.75
N THR A 315 -13.61 25.42 10.85
CA THR A 315 -14.38 24.19 10.70
C THR A 315 -14.06 23.16 11.80
N ASN A 316 -14.87 22.11 11.87
CA ASN A 316 -14.59 20.93 12.70
C ASN A 316 -13.87 19.82 11.93
N TYR A 317 -13.49 20.07 10.67
CA TYR A 317 -12.78 19.09 9.84
C TYR A 317 -11.29 19.06 10.18
N ARG A 318 -10.73 17.85 10.21
CA ARG A 318 -9.30 17.59 10.35
C ARG A 318 -8.75 17.05 9.05
N LEU A 319 -7.62 17.59 8.62
CA LEU A 319 -6.82 17.05 7.54
C LEU A 319 -5.78 16.11 8.16
N THR A 320 -5.69 14.89 7.65
CA THR A 320 -4.69 13.90 8.07
C THR A 320 -3.69 13.70 6.94
N LEU A 321 -2.41 13.62 7.29
CA LEU A 321 -1.32 13.24 6.38
C LEU A 321 -0.53 12.11 7.01
N ASP A 322 -0.45 10.98 6.35
CA ASP A 322 0.38 9.84 6.71
C ASP A 322 1.62 9.77 5.82
N THR A 323 2.79 9.62 6.44
CA THR A 323 4.08 9.56 5.72
C THR A 323 4.98 8.49 6.32
N PHE A 324 5.56 7.65 5.46
CA PHE A 324 6.59 6.71 5.88
C PHE A 324 7.88 7.45 6.22
N THR A 325 8.53 7.04 7.32
CA THR A 325 9.74 7.70 7.82
C THR A 325 10.97 7.42 6.94
N ASP A 326 11.02 6.24 6.32
CA ASP A 326 12.05 5.85 5.35
C ASP A 326 11.72 6.30 3.91
N ARG A 327 11.22 7.54 3.72
CA ARG A 327 11.06 8.12 2.38
C ARG A 327 12.41 8.48 1.74
N PHE A 328 13.33 8.97 2.57
CA PHE A 328 14.71 9.31 2.21
C PHE A 328 15.65 8.44 3.04
N PHE A 329 16.45 7.62 2.37
CA PHE A 329 17.27 6.61 3.03
C PHE A 329 18.62 7.19 3.49
N PRO A 330 19.14 6.77 4.65
CA PRO A 330 20.51 7.06 5.04
C PRO A 330 21.50 6.65 3.94
N LYS A 331 22.58 7.42 3.80
CA LYS A 331 23.64 7.17 2.81
C LYS A 331 24.42 5.87 3.08
N GLU A 332 24.30 5.32 4.29
CA GLU A 332 24.93 4.07 4.69
C GLU A 332 24.44 2.89 3.84
N LYS A 333 25.39 2.06 3.40
CA LYS A 333 25.09 0.83 2.65
C LYS A 333 25.61 -0.36 3.42
N HIS A 334 24.76 -1.36 3.60
CA HIS A 334 25.12 -2.60 4.30
C HIS A 334 25.26 -3.75 3.30
N ALA A 335 26.04 -4.76 3.65
CA ALA A 335 26.08 -6.00 2.88
C ALA A 335 24.87 -6.86 3.23
N PHE A 336 24.13 -7.31 2.22
CA PHE A 336 22.96 -8.17 2.37
C PHE A 336 23.18 -9.51 1.68
N THR A 337 22.79 -10.58 2.38
CA THR A 337 22.57 -11.91 1.80
C THR A 337 21.13 -12.28 2.04
N LEU A 338 20.36 -12.53 0.99
CA LEU A 338 18.94 -12.85 1.08
C LEU A 338 18.69 -14.21 0.42
N LYS A 339 18.15 -15.15 1.19
CA LYS A 339 17.67 -16.45 0.73
C LYS A 339 16.15 -16.46 0.83
N VAL A 340 15.47 -16.75 -0.28
CA VAL A 340 14.00 -16.76 -0.38
C VAL A 340 13.57 -18.05 -1.04
N ASP A 341 12.48 -18.63 -0.57
CA ASP A 341 11.82 -19.76 -1.20
C ASP A 341 10.95 -19.34 -2.41
N GLY A 342 10.97 -20.14 -3.47
CA GLY A 342 10.15 -19.93 -4.66
C GLY A 342 10.62 -18.77 -5.56
N ASP A 343 9.77 -18.43 -6.53
CA ASP A 343 10.12 -17.46 -7.57
C ASP A 343 9.96 -16.02 -7.06
N VAL A 344 11.02 -15.24 -7.25
CA VAL A 344 11.06 -13.81 -6.92
C VAL A 344 10.96 -13.02 -8.21
N LEU A 345 9.94 -12.16 -8.29
CA LEU A 345 9.75 -11.28 -9.44
C LEU A 345 10.81 -10.17 -9.43
N PHE A 346 10.98 -9.49 -8.29
CA PHE A 346 11.94 -8.41 -8.18
C PHE A 346 12.69 -8.45 -6.86
N CYS A 347 14.01 -8.27 -6.95
CA CYS A 347 14.85 -7.93 -5.81
C CYS A 347 15.88 -6.91 -6.29
N ASN A 348 16.11 -5.88 -5.49
CA ASN A 348 17.12 -4.87 -5.79
C ASN A 348 18.56 -5.38 -5.58
N LEU A 349 18.75 -6.57 -5.00
CA LEU A 349 20.04 -7.23 -4.91
C LEU A 349 20.28 -8.14 -6.13
N PRO A 350 21.52 -8.24 -6.66
CA PRO A 350 21.84 -9.20 -7.71
C PRO A 350 21.64 -10.66 -7.25
N LYS A 351 21.05 -11.49 -8.12
CA LYS A 351 20.97 -12.95 -7.90
C LYS A 351 22.33 -13.60 -8.17
N ARG A 352 22.78 -14.48 -7.28
CA ARG A 352 24.01 -15.28 -7.37
C ARG A 352 23.74 -16.71 -6.90
N GLY A 353 23.48 -17.61 -7.85
CA GLY A 353 23.00 -18.96 -7.55
C GLY A 353 21.63 -18.93 -6.85
N GLU A 354 21.54 -19.57 -5.70
CA GLU A 354 20.31 -19.69 -4.89
C GLU A 354 20.04 -18.50 -3.95
N VAL A 355 20.92 -17.49 -3.94
CA VAL A 355 20.81 -16.34 -3.03
C VAL A 355 20.92 -15.02 -3.78
N TYR A 356 20.36 -13.97 -3.20
CA TYR A 356 20.54 -12.60 -3.62
C TYR A 356 21.61 -11.95 -2.72
N TYR A 357 22.63 -11.34 -3.32
CA TYR A 357 23.77 -10.83 -2.57
C TYR A 357 24.32 -9.53 -3.17
N GLY A 358 24.50 -8.52 -2.31
CA GLY A 358 25.07 -7.23 -2.71
C GLY A 358 25.10 -6.21 -1.57
N LYS A 359 25.59 -5.01 -1.87
CA LYS A 359 25.50 -3.85 -0.97
C LYS A 359 24.36 -2.93 -1.42
N ALA A 360 23.51 -2.52 -0.49
CA ALA A 360 22.38 -1.61 -0.74
C ALA A 360 22.10 -0.74 0.49
N GLN A 361 21.35 0.36 0.31
CA GLN A 361 20.87 1.17 1.44
C GLN A 361 19.77 0.44 2.21
N ALA A 362 18.88 -0.22 1.48
CA ALA A 362 17.82 -1.07 2.01
C ALA A 362 17.44 -2.12 0.95
N VAL A 363 16.63 -3.10 1.35
CA VAL A 363 16.24 -4.21 0.47
C VAL A 363 14.75 -4.16 0.15
N THR A 364 14.43 -4.28 -1.13
CA THR A 364 13.08 -4.49 -1.65
C THR A 364 12.99 -5.90 -2.23
N LEU A 365 11.92 -6.61 -1.90
CA LEU A 365 11.60 -7.94 -2.41
C LEU A 365 10.14 -7.99 -2.84
N ILE A 366 9.90 -8.41 -4.08
CA ILE A 366 8.56 -8.65 -4.63
C ILE A 366 8.49 -10.11 -5.08
N LYS A 367 7.65 -10.88 -4.41
CA LYS A 367 7.26 -12.24 -4.78
C LYS A 367 5.80 -12.19 -5.22
N GLY A 368 5.54 -12.23 -6.52
CA GLY A 368 4.22 -11.85 -7.02
C GLY A 368 4.01 -12.09 -8.51
N GLN A 369 2.85 -11.64 -9.00
CA GLN A 369 2.49 -11.67 -10.41
C GLN A 369 2.85 -10.34 -11.08
N GLY A 370 3.73 -10.40 -12.07
CA GLY A 370 4.10 -9.23 -12.86
C GLY A 370 5.05 -9.64 -13.97
N ASN A 371 5.42 -8.65 -14.76
CA ASN A 371 6.25 -8.83 -15.93
C ASN A 371 7.54 -8.01 -15.78
N GLN A 372 8.57 -8.42 -16.52
CA GLN A 372 9.84 -7.72 -16.56
C GLN A 372 10.28 -7.49 -18.00
N LEU A 373 10.80 -6.30 -18.26
CA LEU A 373 11.42 -5.97 -19.54
C LEU A 373 12.73 -5.24 -19.34
N VAL A 374 13.58 -5.29 -20.36
CA VAL A 374 14.85 -4.55 -20.39
C VAL A 374 14.83 -3.56 -21.55
N TYR A 375 15.07 -2.28 -21.27
CA TYR A 375 15.12 -1.22 -22.27
C TYR A 375 16.33 -0.33 -22.05
N LYS A 376 17.28 -0.28 -23.00
CA LYS A 376 18.50 0.56 -22.94
C LYS A 376 19.23 0.49 -21.59
N GLY A 377 19.35 -0.71 -21.03
CA GLY A 377 19.99 -0.97 -19.73
C GLY A 377 19.13 -0.68 -18.50
N TYR A 378 17.89 -0.20 -18.67
CA TYR A 378 16.89 -0.18 -17.61
C TYR A 378 16.25 -1.55 -17.44
N GLN A 379 16.10 -2.00 -16.20
CA GLN A 379 15.31 -3.17 -15.80
C GLN A 379 13.99 -2.66 -15.26
N ILE A 380 12.89 -2.96 -15.95
CA ILE A 380 11.57 -2.46 -15.60
C ILE A 380 10.72 -3.64 -15.15
N THR A 381 10.11 -3.51 -13.98
CA THR A 381 9.11 -4.43 -13.47
C THR A 381 7.76 -3.73 -13.44
N TYR A 382 6.70 -4.37 -13.93
CA TYR A 382 5.35 -3.81 -13.97
C TYR A 382 4.29 -4.86 -13.61
N PRO A 383 3.10 -4.43 -13.14
CA PRO A 383 2.03 -5.34 -12.74
C PRO A 383 1.52 -6.21 -13.90
N ALA A 384 0.99 -7.40 -13.59
CA ALA A 384 0.50 -8.33 -14.62
C ALA A 384 -0.84 -7.92 -15.24
N ASP A 385 -1.57 -6.97 -14.63
CA ASP A 385 -2.81 -6.41 -15.14
C ASP A 385 -2.59 -5.21 -16.08
N TRP A 386 -1.33 -4.87 -16.36
CA TRP A 386 -0.97 -3.86 -17.36
C TRP A 386 -0.83 -4.48 -18.75
N PRO A 387 -1.14 -3.72 -19.82
CA PRO A 387 -0.68 -4.03 -21.16
C PRO A 387 0.84 -4.17 -21.20
N ASP A 388 1.35 -4.91 -22.19
CA ASP A 388 2.79 -4.98 -22.47
C ASP A 388 3.40 -3.57 -22.54
N MET A 389 4.40 -3.33 -21.69
CA MET A 389 5.09 -2.05 -21.60
C MET A 389 6.13 -1.86 -22.71
N GLY A 390 6.40 -2.86 -23.55
CA GLY A 390 7.36 -2.80 -24.65
C GLY A 390 7.11 -1.65 -25.63
N GLU A 391 5.86 -1.33 -25.94
CA GLU A 391 5.51 -0.22 -26.84
C GLU A 391 5.55 1.16 -26.15
N ARG A 392 5.45 1.21 -24.83
CA ARG A 392 5.34 2.46 -24.05
C ARG A 392 6.66 2.90 -23.43
N VAL A 393 7.54 1.94 -23.13
CA VAL A 393 8.80 2.18 -22.41
C VAL A 393 9.69 3.20 -23.11
N SER A 394 9.67 3.24 -24.44
CA SER A 394 10.45 4.18 -25.24
C SER A 394 10.07 5.64 -25.01
N THR A 395 8.86 5.91 -24.52
CA THR A 395 8.37 7.25 -24.17
C THR A 395 8.51 7.51 -22.66
N VAL A 396 8.14 6.52 -21.84
CA VAL A 396 8.12 6.60 -20.38
C VAL A 396 9.50 6.89 -19.78
N VAL A 397 10.51 6.10 -20.17
CA VAL A 397 11.86 6.21 -19.57
C VAL A 397 12.51 7.56 -19.89
N PRO A 398 12.54 8.04 -21.15
CA PRO A 398 13.07 9.37 -21.44
C PRO A 398 12.34 10.51 -20.70
N GLN A 399 11.03 10.41 -20.49
CA GLN A 399 10.30 11.41 -19.72
C GLN A 399 10.64 11.37 -18.22
N LEU A 400 10.83 10.21 -17.62
CA LEU A 400 11.37 10.10 -16.26
C LEU A 400 12.78 10.70 -16.15
N GLU A 401 13.65 10.41 -17.12
CA GLU A 401 15.00 10.98 -17.17
C GLU A 401 14.92 12.51 -17.26
N LYS A 402 14.09 13.04 -18.16
CA LYS A 402 13.87 14.48 -18.32
C LYS A 402 13.35 15.13 -17.04
N ALA A 403 12.30 14.57 -16.44
CA ALA A 403 11.72 15.07 -15.21
C ALA A 403 12.75 15.10 -14.07
N PHE A 404 13.52 14.02 -13.91
CA PHE A 404 14.59 13.96 -12.90
C PHE A 404 15.69 15.00 -13.15
N GLN A 405 16.12 15.21 -14.40
CA GLN A 405 17.11 16.24 -14.73
C GLN A 405 16.59 17.65 -14.47
N ASP A 406 15.33 17.92 -14.80
CA ASP A 406 14.72 19.23 -14.56
C ASP A 406 14.58 19.53 -13.07
N VAL A 407 14.21 18.54 -12.25
CA VAL A 407 14.16 18.67 -10.79
C VAL A 407 15.53 18.99 -10.20
N ARG A 408 16.59 18.35 -10.70
CA ARG A 408 17.98 18.63 -10.27
C ARG A 408 18.45 20.04 -10.58
N GLN A 409 17.78 20.76 -11.48
CA GLN A 409 18.08 22.17 -11.73
C GLN A 409 17.49 23.10 -10.67
N LEU A 410 16.56 22.63 -9.83
CA LEU A 410 15.90 23.41 -8.78
C LEU A 410 16.46 23.15 -7.38
N ALA A 411 16.84 21.91 -7.08
CA ALA A 411 17.25 21.52 -5.75
C ALA A 411 18.29 20.41 -5.77
N GLN A 412 19.05 20.31 -4.67
CA GLN A 412 19.91 19.16 -4.43
C GLN A 412 19.05 17.92 -4.20
N THR A 413 19.35 16.84 -4.93
CA THR A 413 18.68 15.55 -4.80
C THR A 413 19.49 14.57 -3.96
N ASP A 414 18.81 13.66 -3.27
CA ASP A 414 19.47 12.62 -2.45
C ASP A 414 20.14 11.53 -3.28
N VAL A 415 19.58 11.25 -4.46
CA VAL A 415 20.19 10.35 -5.44
C VAL A 415 20.88 11.15 -6.53
N SER A 416 22.01 10.63 -7.01
CA SER A 416 22.84 11.32 -8.02
C SER A 416 22.34 11.13 -9.46
N ARG A 417 21.58 10.06 -9.72
CA ARG A 417 21.07 9.68 -11.04
C ARG A 417 19.77 8.89 -10.88
N LEU A 418 18.93 8.91 -11.92
CA LEU A 418 17.78 8.03 -12.00
C LEU A 418 18.24 6.56 -11.96
N PRO A 419 17.72 5.74 -11.04
CA PRO A 419 18.10 4.34 -10.94
C PRO A 419 17.72 3.56 -12.19
N LYS A 420 18.58 2.61 -12.59
CA LYS A 420 18.32 1.74 -13.74
C LYS A 420 17.31 0.63 -13.46
N ARG A 421 16.94 0.40 -12.20
CA ARG A 421 15.90 -0.55 -11.82
C ARG A 421 14.65 0.23 -11.43
N ILE A 422 13.57 0.05 -12.18
CA ILE A 422 12.32 0.77 -11.97
C ILE A 422 11.21 -0.26 -11.80
N VAL A 423 10.42 -0.11 -10.75
CA VAL A 423 9.24 -0.92 -10.50
C VAL A 423 8.03 0.01 -10.54
N PHE A 424 7.10 -0.26 -11.44
CA PHE A 424 5.86 0.49 -11.54
C PHE A 424 4.73 -0.18 -10.76
N SER A 425 3.75 0.57 -10.28
CA SER A 425 2.51 0.01 -9.74
C SER A 425 1.36 0.97 -9.97
N SER A 426 0.14 0.44 -9.97
CA SER A 426 -1.08 1.26 -10.10
C SER A 426 -1.59 1.79 -8.77
N PHE A 427 -1.63 0.91 -7.76
CA PHE A 427 -2.24 1.23 -6.48
C PHE A 427 -1.64 0.39 -5.34
N GLY A 428 -1.69 0.92 -4.12
CA GLY A 428 -1.39 0.20 -2.87
C GLY A 428 0.09 0.14 -2.46
N LEU A 429 1.02 0.48 -3.34
CA LEU A 429 2.45 0.58 -2.99
C LEU A 429 2.86 2.02 -2.71
N SER A 430 3.80 2.20 -1.79
CA SER A 430 4.44 3.50 -1.60
C SER A 430 5.45 3.78 -2.73
N SER A 431 5.56 5.04 -3.13
CA SER A 431 6.61 5.51 -4.03
C SER A 431 7.84 5.94 -3.22
N PHE A 432 9.03 5.47 -3.59
CA PHE A 432 10.30 5.93 -3.02
C PHE A 432 11.46 5.68 -4.00
N MET A 433 12.58 6.35 -3.77
CA MET A 433 13.77 6.22 -4.61
C MET A 433 15.03 6.04 -3.77
N THR A 434 15.89 5.12 -4.21
CA THR A 434 17.21 4.84 -3.64
C THR A 434 18.26 4.94 -4.73
N ASP A 435 19.55 4.84 -4.40
CA ASP A 435 20.62 4.82 -5.40
C ASP A 435 20.51 3.68 -6.42
N ASP A 436 19.87 2.57 -6.05
CA ASP A 436 19.86 1.33 -6.80
C ASP A 436 18.52 1.00 -7.48
N HIS A 437 17.40 1.52 -6.97
CA HIS A 437 16.09 1.34 -7.60
C HIS A 437 15.07 2.45 -7.27
N LEU A 438 14.06 2.56 -8.14
CA LEU A 438 12.88 3.41 -8.01
C LEU A 438 11.63 2.52 -7.92
N ILE A 439 10.79 2.74 -6.90
CA ILE A 439 9.41 2.25 -6.87
C ILE A 439 8.51 3.45 -7.19
N TYR A 440 7.75 3.35 -8.27
CA TYR A 440 6.88 4.40 -8.77
C TYR A 440 5.44 3.89 -8.80
N ASN A 441 4.61 4.39 -7.88
CA ASN A 441 3.17 4.19 -7.91
C ASN A 441 2.51 5.33 -8.70
N THR A 442 1.69 4.98 -9.70
CA THR A 442 0.93 5.96 -10.50
C THR A 442 -0.22 6.60 -9.71
N ASN A 443 -0.64 5.98 -8.60
CA ASN A 443 -1.83 6.33 -7.84
C ASN A 443 -3.10 6.40 -8.70
N ASP A 444 -3.15 5.56 -9.74
CA ASP A 444 -4.23 5.51 -10.72
C ASP A 444 -4.66 4.04 -10.96
N LEU A 445 -5.91 3.84 -11.35
CA LEU A 445 -6.45 2.54 -11.73
C LEU A 445 -5.87 2.02 -13.05
N TYR A 446 -5.20 2.87 -13.82
CA TYR A 446 -4.69 2.54 -15.14
C TYR A 446 -3.17 2.38 -15.17
N ALA A 447 -2.69 1.68 -16.19
CA ALA A 447 -1.28 1.66 -16.56
C ALA A 447 -0.82 3.05 -17.00
N ILE A 448 0.50 3.29 -17.01
CA ILE A 448 1.05 4.59 -17.43
C ILE A 448 0.53 4.96 -18.83
N ASP A 449 -0.14 6.11 -18.89
CA ASP A 449 -0.70 6.72 -20.07
C ASP A 449 -0.20 8.16 -20.22
N GLN A 450 -0.63 8.85 -21.29
CA GLN A 450 -0.17 10.19 -21.58
C GLN A 450 -0.51 11.22 -20.49
N TYR A 451 -1.62 11.05 -19.77
CA TYR A 451 -1.98 11.94 -18.66
C TYR A 451 -0.99 11.81 -17.49
N ILE A 452 -0.68 10.57 -17.11
CA ILE A 452 0.30 10.27 -16.04
C ILE A 452 1.69 10.80 -16.42
N LEU A 453 2.07 10.64 -17.70
CA LEU A 453 3.36 11.08 -18.24
C LEU A 453 3.52 12.60 -18.18
N ASP A 454 2.48 13.35 -18.52
CA ASP A 454 2.58 14.80 -18.70
C ASP A 454 2.50 15.57 -17.37
N ARG A 455 1.87 15.01 -16.33
CA ARG A 455 1.66 15.74 -15.06
C ARG A 455 2.33 15.08 -13.86
N ASN A 456 2.06 13.80 -13.61
CA ASN A 456 2.42 13.17 -12.34
C ASN A 456 3.94 12.99 -12.21
N PHE A 457 4.67 12.86 -13.31
CA PHE A 457 6.11 12.58 -13.27
C PHE A 457 6.91 13.70 -12.61
N TYR A 458 6.63 14.97 -12.90
CA TYR A 458 7.38 16.08 -12.30
C TYR A 458 7.08 16.25 -10.80
N GLU A 459 5.81 16.13 -10.43
CA GLU A 459 5.37 16.19 -9.04
C GLU A 459 5.96 15.04 -8.22
N GLU A 460 5.82 13.80 -8.69
CA GLU A 460 6.38 12.63 -8.01
C GLU A 460 7.92 12.69 -7.99
N MET A 461 8.60 13.08 -9.07
CA MET A 461 10.07 13.19 -9.05
C MET A 461 10.56 14.22 -8.02
N LEU A 462 9.87 15.35 -7.82
CA LEU A 462 10.21 16.29 -6.74
C LEU A 462 10.10 15.60 -5.38
N PHE A 463 8.96 14.98 -5.12
CA PHE A 463 8.63 14.30 -3.87
C PHE A 463 9.50 13.09 -3.55
N LEU A 464 10.08 12.45 -4.57
CA LEU A 464 10.92 11.25 -4.43
C LEU A 464 12.41 11.58 -4.38
N SER A 465 12.84 12.74 -4.87
CA SER A 465 14.26 13.06 -5.04
C SER A 465 14.75 14.23 -4.22
N VAL A 466 13.88 15.16 -3.83
CA VAL A 466 14.23 16.40 -3.11
C VAL A 466 13.90 16.26 -1.62
N PRO A 467 14.90 16.17 -0.74
CA PRO A 467 14.67 16.01 0.70
C PRO A 467 13.88 17.17 1.31
N PRO A 468 13.05 16.93 2.34
CA PRO A 468 12.39 18.00 3.07
C PRO A 468 13.42 18.90 3.76
N LYS A 469 13.16 20.22 3.74
CA LYS A 469 13.93 21.24 4.46
C LYS A 469 13.00 22.29 5.04
N GLY A 470 13.34 22.78 6.23
CA GLY A 470 12.52 23.72 6.98
C GLY A 470 11.15 23.15 7.34
N SER A 471 10.27 24.03 7.83
CA SER A 471 8.95 23.58 8.29
C SER A 471 8.16 22.87 7.18
N LEU A 472 7.37 21.87 7.58
CA LEU A 472 6.57 21.03 6.67
C LEU A 472 5.74 21.87 5.66
N ILE A 473 5.05 22.90 6.14
CA ILE A 473 4.27 23.80 5.27
C ILE A 473 5.16 24.54 4.27
N MET A 474 6.33 25.04 4.68
CA MET A 474 7.23 25.79 3.80
C MET A 474 7.78 24.91 2.69
N TYR A 475 8.18 23.68 3.02
CA TYR A 475 8.58 22.68 2.03
C TYR A 475 7.45 22.37 1.03
N HIS A 476 6.22 22.16 1.52
CA HIS A 476 5.08 21.86 0.65
C HIS A 476 4.64 23.03 -0.25
N GLU A 477 4.75 24.28 0.22
CA GLU A 477 4.54 25.45 -0.64
C GLU A 477 5.67 25.62 -1.67
N TRP A 478 6.93 25.32 -1.29
CA TRP A 478 8.04 25.31 -2.24
C TRP A 478 7.82 24.27 -3.34
N ILE A 479 7.45 23.04 -2.98
CA ILE A 479 7.11 21.96 -3.94
C ILE A 479 5.99 22.43 -4.88
N SER A 480 4.94 23.07 -4.34
CA SER A 480 3.80 23.56 -5.12
C SER A 480 4.22 24.59 -6.18
N LEU A 481 5.12 25.51 -5.85
CA LEU A 481 5.65 26.49 -6.81
C LEU A 481 6.69 25.87 -7.78
N ALA A 482 7.48 24.91 -7.33
CA ALA A 482 8.42 24.14 -8.16
C ALA A 482 7.71 23.34 -9.25
N ILE A 483 6.62 22.64 -8.91
CA ILE A 483 5.78 21.90 -9.88
C ILE A 483 5.29 22.85 -10.98
N ARG A 484 4.79 24.03 -10.61
CA ARG A 484 4.28 25.03 -11.56
C ARG A 484 5.36 25.51 -12.51
N TRP A 485 6.56 25.78 -11.98
CA TRP A 485 7.69 26.15 -12.82
C TRP A 485 8.07 25.03 -13.79
N LEU A 486 8.15 23.77 -13.32
CA LEU A 486 8.45 22.61 -14.15
C LEU A 486 7.42 22.42 -15.27
N MET A 487 6.14 22.59 -14.95
CA MET A 487 5.06 22.51 -15.93
C MET A 487 5.14 23.66 -16.95
N GLN A 488 5.36 24.89 -16.49
CA GLN A 488 5.51 26.06 -17.37
C GLN A 488 6.70 25.91 -18.32
N LYS A 489 7.86 25.49 -17.79
CA LYS A 489 9.08 25.25 -18.57
C LYS A 489 8.88 24.22 -19.68
N ASN A 490 8.04 23.23 -19.43
CA ASN A 490 7.80 22.11 -20.33
C ASN A 490 6.53 22.27 -21.18
N GLU A 491 5.93 23.46 -21.19
CA GLU A 491 4.72 23.78 -21.97
C GLU A 491 3.52 22.86 -21.65
N LEU A 492 3.48 22.34 -20.43
CA LEU A 492 2.43 21.45 -19.96
C LEU A 492 1.21 22.26 -19.47
N SER A 493 0.01 21.70 -19.61
CA SER A 493 -1.22 22.35 -19.16
C SER A 493 -1.15 22.65 -17.66
N ALA A 494 -1.00 23.91 -17.29
CA ALA A 494 -0.73 24.32 -15.91
C ALA A 494 -1.87 23.91 -14.96
N ILE A 495 -1.50 23.47 -13.74
CA ILE A 495 -2.40 23.51 -12.59
C ILE A 495 -2.88 24.96 -12.45
N GLU A 496 -4.19 25.20 -12.29
CA GLU A 496 -4.71 26.56 -12.05
C GLU A 496 -3.87 27.28 -10.99
N TRP A 497 -3.38 28.50 -11.29
CA TRP A 497 -2.55 29.34 -10.39
C TRP A 497 -3.19 29.65 -9.02
N VAL A 498 -4.43 29.23 -8.82
CA VAL A 498 -5.22 29.42 -7.61
C VAL A 498 -4.89 28.41 -6.50
N SER A 499 -4.44 27.19 -6.84
CA SER A 499 -4.21 26.12 -5.84
C SER A 499 -2.86 26.25 -5.10
N LYS A 500 -2.90 26.33 -3.77
CA LYS A 500 -1.73 26.29 -2.88
C LYS A 500 -1.49 24.86 -2.40
N SER A 501 -0.52 24.62 -1.53
CA SER A 501 -0.39 23.31 -0.90
C SER A 501 -1.67 22.92 -0.15
N TYR A 502 -1.91 21.61 0.00
CA TYR A 502 -3.08 21.12 0.76
C TYR A 502 -3.06 21.55 2.23
N LEU A 503 -1.89 21.92 2.77
CA LEU A 503 -1.71 22.41 4.15
C LEU A 503 -2.08 23.90 4.30
N PHE A 504 -2.22 24.64 3.20
CA PHE A 504 -2.52 26.08 3.21
C PHE A 504 -3.78 26.43 4.02
N VAL A 505 -4.86 25.67 3.81
CA VAL A 505 -6.17 25.92 4.45
C VAL A 505 -6.17 25.69 5.96
N ALA A 506 -5.17 24.95 6.48
CA ALA A 506 -5.00 24.73 7.90
C ALA A 506 -4.15 25.81 8.59
N GLN A 507 -3.56 26.75 7.83
CA GLN A 507 -2.72 27.80 8.39
C GLN A 507 -3.53 28.99 8.93
N PRO A 508 -3.03 29.72 9.94
CA PRO A 508 -3.63 30.99 10.39
C PRO A 508 -3.82 31.99 9.25
N LEU A 509 -4.87 32.81 9.32
CA LEU A 509 -5.17 33.82 8.29
C LEU A 509 -4.00 34.78 7.99
N SER A 510 -3.18 35.09 8.99
CA SER A 510 -1.96 35.90 8.81
C SER A 510 -0.95 35.23 7.89
N VAL A 511 -0.70 33.93 8.11
CA VAL A 511 0.20 33.10 7.30
C VAL A 511 -0.37 32.90 5.89
N GLN A 512 -1.68 32.65 5.77
CA GLN A 512 -2.33 32.52 4.47
C GLN A 512 -2.12 33.77 3.60
N LYS A 513 -2.29 34.97 4.17
CA LYS A 513 -2.03 36.23 3.45
C LYS A 513 -0.58 36.41 3.01
N GLN A 514 0.38 35.94 3.82
CA GLN A 514 1.80 35.97 3.46
C GLN A 514 2.08 35.02 2.28
N ILE A 515 1.58 33.78 2.33
CA ILE A 515 1.71 32.80 1.25
C ILE A 515 1.05 33.35 -0.04
N GLU A 516 -0.15 33.89 0.04
CA GLU A 516 -0.81 34.51 -1.12
C GLU A 516 -0.01 35.66 -1.72
N SER A 517 0.66 36.45 -0.88
CA SER A 517 1.53 37.53 -1.35
C SER A 517 2.76 37.00 -2.08
N ILE A 518 3.35 35.90 -1.60
CA ILE A 518 4.46 35.21 -2.29
C ILE A 518 4.02 34.74 -3.68
N TYR A 519 2.86 34.09 -3.78
CA TYR A 519 2.33 33.63 -5.06
C TYR A 519 2.07 34.78 -6.04
N LYS A 520 1.50 35.89 -5.57
CA LYS A 520 1.28 37.11 -6.37
C LYS A 520 2.58 37.72 -6.88
N SER A 521 3.62 37.73 -6.06
CA SER A 521 4.94 38.22 -6.46
C SER A 521 5.70 37.25 -7.36
N PHE A 522 5.49 35.95 -7.22
CA PHE A 522 6.15 34.91 -8.02
C PHE A 522 5.58 34.80 -9.44
N GLN A 523 4.26 34.94 -9.60
CA GLN A 523 3.58 34.74 -10.88
C GLN A 523 4.14 35.58 -12.05
N PRO A 524 4.38 36.90 -11.92
CA PRO A 524 4.85 37.74 -13.01
C PRO A 524 6.33 37.56 -13.37
N LEU A 525 7.10 36.83 -12.55
CA LEU A 525 8.53 36.60 -12.81
C LEU A 525 8.77 35.82 -14.11
N SER A 526 9.89 36.09 -14.78
CA SER A 526 10.39 35.32 -15.92
C SER A 526 10.71 33.87 -15.50
N LEU A 527 10.87 32.97 -16.48
CA LEU A 527 11.19 31.57 -16.18
C LEU A 527 12.53 31.43 -15.42
N GLU A 528 13.52 32.22 -15.80
CA GLU A 528 14.85 32.27 -15.17
C GLU A 528 14.78 32.85 -13.76
N GLN A 529 14.04 33.95 -13.57
CA GLN A 529 13.83 34.56 -12.26
C GLN A 529 13.13 33.61 -11.29
N LYS A 530 12.08 32.91 -11.77
CA LYS A 530 11.39 31.87 -11.00
C LYS A 530 12.33 30.74 -10.59
N GLN A 531 13.18 30.27 -11.52
CA GLN A 531 14.15 29.23 -11.24
C GLN A 531 15.14 29.68 -10.15
N GLN A 532 15.71 30.88 -10.29
CA GLN A 532 16.68 31.40 -9.33
C GLN A 532 16.07 31.61 -7.95
N PHE A 533 14.84 32.11 -7.88
CA PHE A 533 14.07 32.23 -6.64
C PHE A 533 13.91 30.86 -5.96
N LEU A 534 13.39 29.87 -6.69
CA LEU A 534 13.12 28.53 -6.14
C LEU A 534 14.39 27.86 -5.65
N ARG A 535 15.48 27.94 -6.42
CA ARG A 535 16.79 27.42 -6.01
C ARG A 535 17.28 28.06 -4.72
N THR A 536 17.28 29.39 -4.67
CA THR A 536 17.78 30.15 -3.52
C THR A 536 16.93 29.89 -2.27
N TRP A 537 15.62 29.76 -2.43
CA TRP A 537 14.71 29.40 -1.34
C TRP A 537 15.07 28.03 -0.77
N TYR A 538 15.15 27.00 -1.61
CA TYR A 538 15.46 25.64 -1.15
C TYR A 538 16.87 25.50 -0.54
N GLU A 539 17.86 26.17 -1.15
CA GLU A 539 19.24 26.13 -0.69
C GLU A 539 19.38 26.69 0.72
N LYS A 540 18.69 27.80 1.01
CA LYS A 540 18.83 28.53 2.27
C LYS A 540 17.81 28.16 3.35
N MET A 541 16.66 27.58 3.02
CA MET A 541 15.62 27.30 4.01
C MET A 541 16.03 26.24 5.03
N ASP A 542 15.69 26.51 6.28
CA ASP A 542 15.85 25.63 7.44
C ASP A 542 14.67 25.80 8.40
N GLU A 543 14.69 25.13 9.56
CA GLU A 543 13.60 25.17 10.54
C GLU A 543 13.36 26.57 11.15
N THR A 544 14.29 27.50 11.00
CA THR A 544 14.20 28.85 11.55
C THR A 544 13.66 29.88 10.55
N TRP A 545 13.49 29.50 9.29
CA TRP A 545 13.02 30.39 8.24
C TRP A 545 11.59 30.89 8.46
N THR A 546 11.37 32.15 8.13
CA THR A 546 10.07 32.81 8.23
C THR A 546 9.48 33.15 6.85
N TRP A 547 8.17 33.28 6.77
CA TRP A 547 7.49 33.69 5.53
C TRP A 547 7.86 35.09 5.05
N GLU A 548 8.28 35.98 5.95
CA GLU A 548 8.76 37.31 5.59
C GLU A 548 10.07 37.24 4.80
N GLN A 549 10.98 36.33 5.18
CA GLN A 549 12.22 36.09 4.43
C GLN A 549 11.92 35.54 3.02
N VAL A 550 10.95 34.64 2.89
CA VAL A 550 10.51 34.13 1.58
C VAL A 550 9.90 35.26 0.72
N LEU A 551 9.07 36.11 1.32
CA LEU A 551 8.45 37.25 0.64
C LEU A 551 9.48 38.30 0.20
N GLN A 552 10.52 38.53 0.99
CA GLN A 552 11.63 39.39 0.60
C GLN A 552 12.39 38.79 -0.58
N LEU A 553 12.72 37.50 -0.53
CA LEU A 553 13.46 36.81 -1.57
C LEU A 553 12.75 36.85 -2.93
N VAL A 554 11.43 36.65 -2.97
CA VAL A 554 10.67 36.71 -4.23
C VAL A 554 10.63 38.12 -4.83
N LYS A 555 10.60 39.16 -3.99
CA LYS A 555 10.63 40.57 -4.44
C LYS A 555 11.99 40.94 -5.01
N GLU A 556 13.07 40.55 -4.32
CA GLU A 556 14.45 40.76 -4.78
C GLU A 556 14.71 40.09 -6.14
N SER A 557 14.11 38.92 -6.36
CA SER A 557 14.21 38.19 -7.63
C SER A 557 13.53 38.92 -8.79
N GLY A 558 12.52 39.76 -8.51
CA GLY A 558 11.83 40.59 -9.50
C GLY A 558 12.61 41.85 -9.89
N THR A 559 13.31 42.48 -8.95
CA THR A 559 14.10 43.72 -9.21
C THR A 559 15.37 43.50 -10.03
N ILE A 560 15.84 42.27 -10.18
CA ILE A 560 17.03 41.95 -10.98
C ILE A 560 16.74 42.07 -12.50
N GLY A 561 15.47 42.08 -12.92
CA GLY A 561 15.06 42.17 -14.34
C GLY A 561 14.99 43.58 -14.93
N ASP A 562 14.98 44.64 -14.12
CA ASP A 562 14.85 46.03 -14.61
C ASP A 562 16.21 46.70 -14.94
N LEU A 563 17.31 45.92 -14.88
CA LEU A 563 18.68 46.41 -15.10
C LEU A 563 19.38 45.81 -16.34
N HIS A 564 18.63 45.17 -17.26
CA HIS A 564 19.15 44.70 -18.54
C HIS A 564 18.44 45.29 -19.76
#